data_AF-A0A7C2AU39-F1
#
_entry.id   AF-A0A7C2AU39-F1
#
_cell.length_a   1.000
_cell.length_b   1.000
_cell.length_c   1.000
_cell.angle_alpha   90.00
_cell.angle_beta   90.00
_cell.angle_gamma   90.00
#
_symmetry.space_group_name_H-M   'P 1'
#
loop_
_entity.id
_entity.type
_entity.pdbx_description
1 polymer ?
#
loop_
_entity_poly.entity_id
_entity_poly.type
_entity_poly.pdbx_seq_one_letter_code
_entity_poly.pdbx_strand_id
1 'polypeptide(L)' 'MEWKIAFIGFGTVGQGFAEILLEKKELLRERFDIKYRVVAISDMLKGSIYDKNGLDLKKILDMVKAGRKLDEYPGG' A
#
# COMPACT_ATOMS: atom_id res chain seq x y z
N MET A 1 -7.28 -17.82 -1.78
CA MET A 1 -7.82 -16.65 -2.53
C MET A 1 -6.92 -15.45 -2.23
N GLU A 2 -6.71 -14.52 -3.16
CA GLU A 2 -5.91 -13.30 -2.91
C GLU A 2 -6.82 -12.06 -2.89
N TRP A 3 -6.73 -11.27 -1.83
CA TRP A 3 -7.51 -10.06 -1.64
C TRP A 3 -6.79 -8.86 -2.27
N LYS A 4 -7.47 -8.16 -3.19
CA LYS A 4 -6.96 -6.90 -3.74
C LYS A 4 -7.42 -5.73 -2.88
N ILE A 5 -6.47 -4.93 -2.40
CA ILE A 5 -6.72 -3.79 -1.51
C ILE A 5 -6.44 -2.49 -2.26
N ALA A 6 -7.36 -1.54 -2.12
CA ALA A 6 -7.17 -0.16 -2.54
C ALA A 6 -7.24 0.77 -1.33
N PHE A 7 -6.30 1.70 -1.21
CA PHE A 7 -6.32 2.73 -0.17
C PHE A 7 -6.96 4.00 -0.72
N ILE A 8 -7.91 4.57 0.03
CA ILE A 8 -8.47 5.89 -0.19
C ILE A 8 -8.11 6.75 1.01
N GLY A 9 -7.17 7.67 0.80
CA GLY A 9 -6.42 8.37 1.84
C GLY A 9 -5.15 7.63 2.21
N PHE A 10 -4.01 8.32 2.13
CA PHE A 10 -2.68 7.81 2.50
C PHE A 10 -1.95 8.81 3.42
N GLY A 11 -2.70 9.36 4.39
CA GLY A 11 -2.17 10.11 5.54
C GLY A 11 -1.74 9.20 6.69
N THR A 12 -1.74 9.70 7.91
CA THR A 12 -1.25 8.95 9.09
C THR A 12 -1.90 7.58 9.26
N VAL A 13 -3.23 7.49 9.13
CA VAL A 13 -3.96 6.23 9.28
C VAL A 13 -3.66 5.26 8.14
N GLY A 14 -3.70 5.73 6.88
CA GLY A 14 -3.42 4.89 5.72
C GLY A 14 -1.99 4.35 5.74
N GLN A 15 -1.02 5.18 6.12
CA GLN A 15 0.39 4.78 6.25
C GLN A 15 0.59 3.81 7.42
N GLY A 16 0.02 4.09 8.60
CA GLY A 16 0.10 3.18 9.74
C GLY A 16 -0.56 1.82 9.47
N PHE A 17 -1.69 1.79 8.77
CA PHE A 17 -2.30 0.53 8.35
C PHE A 17 -1.43 -0.22 7.33
N ALA A 18 -0.80 0.48 6.38
CA ALA A 18 0.14 -0.11 5.44
C ALA A 18 1.36 -0.73 6.15
N GLU A 19 1.89 -0.07 7.18
CA GLU A 19 2.97 -0.61 8.01
C GLU A 19 2.53 -1.88 8.75
N ILE A 20 1.35 -1.88 9.37
CA ILE A 20 0.80 -3.06 10.06
C ILE A 20 0.57 -4.21 9.08
N LEU A 21 0.06 -3.93 7.87
CA LEU A 21 -0.12 -4.95 6.83
C LEU A 21 1.22 -5.62 6.48
N LEU A 22 2.29 -4.84 6.33
CA LEU A 22 3.63 -5.36 6.06
C LEU A 22 4.14 -6.20 7.23
N GLU A 23 4.06 -5.66 8.45
CA GLU A 23 4.52 -6.32 9.68
C GLU A 23 3.78 -7.64 9.94
N LYS A 24 2.46 -7.66 9.73
CA LYS A 24 1.59 -8.81 10.02
C LYS A 24 1.35 -9.71 8.81
N LYS A 25 2.07 -9.51 7.69
CA LYS A 25 1.84 -10.27 6.44
C LYS A 25 1.90 -11.78 6.64
N GLU A 26 2.93 -12.27 7.33
CA GLU A 26 3.09 -13.71 7.59
C GLU A 26 2.02 -14.23 8.56
N LEU A 27 1.70 -13.46 9.61
CA LEU A 27 0.64 -13.79 10.57
C LEU A 27 -0.73 -13.91 9.89
N LEU A 28 -1.07 -13.00 8.98
CA LEU A 28 -2.31 -13.02 8.20
C LEU A 28 -2.38 -14.27 7.31
N ARG A 29 -1.26 -14.62 6.67
CA ARG A 29 -1.17 -15.82 5.83
C ARG A 29 -1.30 -17.10 6.64
N GLU A 30 -0.56 -17.23 7.74
CA GLU A 30 -0.43 -18.50 8.46
C GLU A 30 -1.61 -18.79 9.38
N ARG A 31 -2.13 -17.77 10.07
CA ARG A 31 -3.21 -17.94 11.04
C ARG A 31 -4.60 -17.85 10.40
N PHE A 32 -4.74 -17.11 9.31
CA PHE A 32 -6.04 -16.78 8.73
C PHE A 32 -6.17 -17.13 7.23
N ASP A 33 -5.13 -17.69 6.60
CA ASP A 33 -5.05 -17.90 5.13
C ASP A 33 -5.36 -16.64 4.30
N ILE A 34 -5.08 -15.46 4.87
CA ILE A 34 -5.29 -14.18 4.20
C ILE A 34 -4.02 -13.83 3.44
N LYS A 35 -4.09 -13.92 2.12
CA LYS A 35 -3.11 -13.37 1.19
C LYS A 35 -3.70 -12.10 0.59
N TYR A 36 -2.93 -11.02 0.59
CA TYR A 36 -3.40 -9.74 0.05
C TYR A 36 -2.36 -9.13 -0.91
N ARG A 37 -2.85 -8.24 -1.77
CA ARG A 37 -2.08 -7.41 -2.67
C ARG A 37 -2.68 -6.01 -2.69
N VAL A 38 -1.87 -5.01 -2.36
CA VAL A 38 -2.28 -3.61 -2.53
C VAL A 38 -2.12 -3.27 -4.01
N VAL A 39 -3.19 -2.81 -4.66
CA VAL A 39 -3.21 -2.54 -6.11
C VAL A 39 -3.43 -1.06 -6.42
N ALA A 40 -3.99 -0.28 -5.49
CA ALA A 40 -4.23 1.15 -5.67
C ALA A 40 -4.01 1.92 -4.38
N ILE A 41 -3.55 3.15 -4.51
CA ILE A 41 -3.52 4.15 -3.45
C ILE A 41 -3.95 5.48 -4.07
N SER A 42 -4.90 6.16 -3.45
CA SER A 42 -5.34 7.50 -3.86
C SER A 42 -5.38 8.41 -2.64
N ASP A 43 -4.76 9.57 -2.74
CA ASP A 43 -4.73 10.59 -1.69
C ASP A 43 -4.85 11.98 -2.33
N MET A 44 -5.67 12.84 -1.75
CA MET A 44 -5.94 14.16 -2.33
C MET A 44 -4.70 15.04 -2.49
N LEU A 45 -3.71 14.90 -1.59
CA LEU A 45 -2.52 15.75 -1.58
C LEU A 45 -1.31 15.08 -2.25
N LYS A 46 -1.21 13.74 -2.11
CA LYS A 46 -0.07 12.97 -2.60
C LYS A 46 -0.27 12.41 -4.01
N GLY A 47 -1.48 12.45 -4.56
CA GLY A 47 -1.81 11.91 -5.88
C GLY A 47 -2.36 10.48 -5.81
N SER A 48 -2.34 9.77 -6.92
CA SER A 48 -2.87 8.41 -7.01
C SER A 48 -2.01 7.52 -7.90
N ILE A 49 -2.03 6.22 -7.60
CA ILE A 49 -1.33 5.17 -8.34
C ILE A 49 -2.15 3.89 -8.37
N TYR A 50 -2.00 3.13 -9.46
CA TYR A 50 -2.63 1.84 -9.65
C TYR A 50 -1.73 0.89 -10.44
N ASP A 51 -1.54 -0.33 -9.92
CA ASP A 51 -0.97 -1.45 -10.66
C ASP A 51 -1.79 -2.72 -10.38
N LYS A 52 -2.36 -3.29 -11.44
CA LYS A 52 -3.11 -4.55 -11.39
C LYS A 52 -2.29 -5.74 -10.86
N ASN A 53 -0.97 -5.68 -11.01
CA ASN A 53 -0.01 -6.70 -10.59
C ASN A 53 0.48 -6.49 -9.14
N GLY A 54 0.13 -5.36 -8.53
CA GLY A 54 0.42 -5.03 -7.15
C GLY A 54 1.52 -3.98 -6.99
N LEU A 55 1.37 -3.19 -5.94
CA LEU A 55 2.26 -2.11 -5.57
C LEU A 55 3.26 -2.59 -4.51
N ASP A 56 4.51 -2.12 -4.59
CA ASP A 56 5.48 -2.28 -3.51
C ASP A 56 5.17 -1.26 -2.40
N LEU A 57 4.39 -1.72 -1.43
CA LEU A 57 3.93 -0.90 -0.31
C LEU A 57 5.08 -0.35 0.55
N LYS A 58 6.19 -1.10 0.68
CA LYS A 58 7.36 -0.64 1.43
C LYS A 58 8.02 0.54 0.72
N LYS A 59 8.27 0.40 -0.59
CA LYS A 59 8.84 1.48 -1.40
C LYS A 59 7.96 2.73 -1.40
N ILE A 60 6.64 2.55 -1.47
CA ILE A 60 5.71 3.68 -1.43
C ILE A 60 5.76 4.38 -0.06
N LEU A 61 5.77 3.64 1.05
CA LEU A 61 5.93 4.21 2.38
C LEU A 61 7.22 5.01 2.51
N ASP A 62 8.34 4.47 2.03
CA ASP A 62 9.64 5.15 2.06
C ASP A 62 9.61 6.45 1.23
N MET A 63 8.96 6.42 0.05
CA MET A 63 8.79 7.61 -0.80
C MET A 63 7.95 8.70 -0.13
N VAL A 64 6.76 8.37 0.39
CA VAL A 64 5.87 9.37 0.99
C VAL A 64 6.45 9.94 2.28
N LYS A 65 7.21 9.14 3.05
CA LYS A 65 7.96 9.61 4.22
C LYS A 65 9.10 10.57 3.84
N ALA A 66 9.72 10.37 2.68
CA ALA A 66 10.69 11.29 2.10
C ALA A 66 10.05 12.55 1.46
N GLY A 67 8.72 12.74 1.59
CA GLY A 67 8.00 13.88 1.04
C GLY A 67 7.70 13.79 -0.45
N ARG A 68 7.98 12.65 -1.08
CA ARG A 68 7.70 12.41 -2.50
C ARG A 68 6.23 12.07 -2.70
N LYS A 69 5.72 12.38 -3.88
CA LYS A 69 4.33 12.10 -4.26
C LYS A 69 4.17 10.69 -4.80
N LEU A 70 2.92 10.23 -4.83
CA LEU A 70 2.55 8.90 -5.31
C LEU A 70 2.74 8.79 -6.82
N ASP A 71 2.46 9.86 -7.59
CA ASP A 71 2.65 9.94 -9.04
C ASP A 71 4.12 9.80 -9.50
N GLU A 72 5.08 9.92 -8.59
CA GLU A 72 6.50 9.65 -8.85
C GLU A 72 6.87 8.17 -8.75
N TYR A 73 5.92 7.28 -8.39
CA TYR A 73 6.18 5.86 -8.25
C TYR A 73 6.45 5.22 -9.62
N PRO A 74 7.59 4.54 -9.83
CA PRO A 74 7.90 3.97 -11.14
C PRO A 74 6.89 2.89 -11.55
N GLY A 75 6.26 3.07 -12.71
CA GLY A 75 5.30 2.12 -13.27
C GLY A 75 3.84 2.37 -12.88
N GLY A 76 3.52 3.53 -12.29
CA GLY A 76 2.16 4.02 -12.05
C GLY A 76 1.81 5.23 -12.91
#